data_AF-A0A7V9Q5V6-F1
#
_entry.id   AF-A0A7V9Q5V6-F1
#
_cell.length_a   1.000
_cell.length_b   1.000
_cell.length_c   1.000
_cell.angle_alpha   90.00
_cell.angle_beta   90.00
_cell.angle_gamma   90.00
#
_symmetry.space_group_name_H-M   'P 1'
#
loop_
_entity.id
_entity.type
_entity.pdbx_description
1 polymer ?
#
loop_
_entity_poly.entity_id
_entity_poly.type
_entity_poly.pdbx_seq_one_letter_code
_entity_poly.pdbx_strand_id
1 'polypeptide(L)'
;MKSTTKAIIAVVVAAMLSIGLIVWQAKAGRAHGVSLSPEDMALIAETTQPQLRAQLANSEEDRKKFAENIKQMLAVAAEARGAGVANRPEVKQQLEVSRSVIIAQSYLAKQQKEGKEVSTDQPVPKEEIDAFLKEPGQEEKFNKFIEAVQKRAGGAAPLPPEQREEVKQQWATIMLLERKGVAGGIDKERKTQLQIELQQARVLSQFYGEELGEKLKATDKEVDEYLAKNPDLDAKAKEARNKAADVLKRIQGGEDFGALAKEFSDDPGSKEKDGDLGWFGRERMVKEFADAAFALQPGQVSEVVESPFGYHIIKVMERRTENGADGKPEEQVRASHILIPAASEPNPANPFAPPQSPRQQAQEAVEKEKEKKLLDDITKRNRVEVAENFKVAMPETPAGMMPPVSREGAPHTSDDVPGQEAAPAGNAEPK
;
A
#
# COMPACT_ATOMS: atom_id res chain seq x y z
N MET A 1 19.26 -19.11 17.97
CA MET A 1 18.26 -18.05 18.13
C MET A 1 16.93 -18.54 17.58
N LYS A 2 15.78 -18.15 18.14
CA LYS A 2 14.44 -18.63 17.69
C LYS A 2 13.90 -17.76 16.55
N SER A 3 13.05 -18.33 15.68
CA SER A 3 12.56 -17.66 14.45
C SER A 3 11.85 -16.34 14.73
N THR A 4 10.97 -16.33 15.74
CA THR A 4 10.21 -15.14 16.17
C THR A 4 11.07 -13.95 16.58
N THR A 5 12.29 -14.19 17.10
CA THR A 5 13.23 -13.11 17.45
C THR A 5 13.65 -12.30 16.22
N LYS A 6 13.87 -12.96 15.07
CA LYS A 6 14.23 -12.27 13.82
C LYS A 6 13.08 -11.43 13.25
N ALA A 7 11.84 -11.90 13.38
CA ALA A 7 10.67 -11.21 12.85
C ALA A 7 10.45 -9.85 13.54
N ILE A 8 10.57 -9.79 14.87
CA ILE A 8 10.36 -8.55 15.63
C ILE A 8 11.52 -7.57 15.40
N ILE A 9 12.77 -8.04 15.40
CA ILE A 9 13.94 -7.18 15.11
C ILE A 9 13.82 -6.57 13.71
N ALA A 10 13.41 -7.35 12.70
CA ALA A 10 13.20 -6.82 11.34
C ALA A 10 12.15 -5.70 11.28
N VAL A 11 11.06 -5.80 12.06
CA VAL A 11 10.04 -4.74 12.16
C VAL A 11 10.60 -3.47 12.83
N VAL A 12 11.38 -3.60 13.91
CA VAL A 12 11.93 -2.42 14.61
C VAL A 12 13.10 -1.78 13.83
N VAL A 13 13.90 -2.56 13.10
CA VAL A 13 14.92 -2.05 12.16
C VAL A 13 14.26 -1.33 10.98
N ALA A 14 13.16 -1.86 10.43
CA ALA A 14 12.36 -1.14 9.43
C ALA A 14 11.74 0.15 10.00
N ALA A 15 11.30 0.14 11.26
CA ALA A 15 10.79 1.34 11.94
C ALA A 15 11.89 2.38 12.23
N MET A 16 13.14 1.96 12.48
CA MET A 16 14.28 2.86 12.70
C MET A 16 14.66 3.72 11.48
N LEU A 17 14.22 3.34 10.29
CA LEU A 17 14.27 4.20 9.11
C LEU A 17 13.22 5.35 9.15
N SER A 18 12.54 5.62 10.29
CA SER A 18 11.34 6.47 10.29
C SER A 18 10.90 7.29 11.56
N ILE A 19 11.57 7.36 12.72
CA ILE A 19 11.14 8.30 13.80
C ILE A 19 12.26 8.83 14.72
N GLY A 20 12.20 10.12 15.14
CA GLY A 20 13.36 10.90 15.65
C GLY A 20 13.13 11.86 16.84
N LEU A 21 13.05 13.19 16.60
CA LEU A 21 13.18 14.37 17.51
C LEU A 21 14.63 14.66 17.99
N ILE A 22 15.23 15.87 18.02
CA ILE A 22 14.99 17.27 17.50
C ILE A 22 16.40 17.93 17.24
N VAL A 23 16.69 19.22 16.92
CA VAL A 23 16.19 20.54 17.40
C VAL A 23 16.47 21.71 16.39
N TRP A 24 15.46 22.59 16.25
CA TRP A 24 15.45 24.06 15.96
C TRP A 24 16.75 24.80 15.58
N GLN A 25 16.73 25.70 14.58
CA GLN A 25 16.14 27.04 14.75
C GLN A 25 15.23 27.47 13.57
N ALA A 26 14.12 28.17 13.85
CA ALA A 26 13.21 28.64 12.82
C ALA A 26 13.40 30.12 12.45
N LYS A 27 13.24 30.42 11.15
CA LYS A 27 12.68 31.69 10.68
C LYS A 27 11.41 31.38 9.89
N ALA A 28 10.29 31.99 10.28
CA ALA A 28 9.04 31.93 9.55
C ALA A 28 9.15 32.78 8.26
N GLY A 29 9.75 32.21 7.22
CA GLY A 29 9.67 32.74 5.86
C GLY A 29 8.35 32.34 5.21
N ARG A 30 7.78 33.24 4.39
CA ARG A 30 6.66 32.91 3.48
C ARG A 30 7.03 31.69 2.64
N ALA A 31 6.04 30.91 2.22
CA ALA A 31 6.21 29.74 1.36
C ALA A 31 7.21 30.03 0.22
N HIS A 32 8.40 29.45 0.34
CA HIS A 32 9.33 29.39 -0.77
C HIS A 32 8.76 28.31 -1.69
N GLY A 33 8.37 28.68 -2.91
CA GLY A 33 7.98 27.70 -3.92
C GLY A 33 9.17 26.75 -4.09
N VAL A 34 8.95 25.46 -3.84
CA VAL A 34 10.03 24.47 -4.00
C VAL A 34 10.30 24.38 -5.49
N SER A 35 11.49 24.83 -5.89
CA SER A 35 11.96 24.83 -7.27
C SER A 35 13.12 23.86 -7.38
N LEU A 36 12.96 22.81 -8.20
CA LEU A 36 13.97 21.81 -8.47
C LEU A 36 14.53 22.01 -9.89
N SER A 37 15.82 22.35 -9.96
CA SER A 37 16.57 22.50 -11.21
C SER A 37 16.77 21.17 -11.95
N PRO A 38 17.14 21.19 -13.24
CA PRO A 38 17.57 19.99 -13.97
C PRO A 38 18.70 19.24 -13.26
N GLU A 39 19.61 19.97 -12.62
CA GLU A 39 20.73 19.47 -11.83
C GLU A 39 20.25 18.80 -10.53
N ASP A 40 19.30 19.41 -9.82
CA ASP A 40 18.68 18.80 -8.64
C ASP A 40 17.96 17.49 -9.00
N MET A 41 17.22 17.49 -10.11
CA MET A 41 16.50 16.32 -10.59
C MET A 41 17.44 15.20 -11.04
N ALA A 42 18.60 15.52 -11.62
CA ALA A 42 19.67 14.56 -11.87
C ALA A 42 20.23 13.97 -10.55
N LEU A 43 20.54 14.81 -9.55
CA LEU A 43 21.00 14.37 -8.23
C LEU A 43 19.97 13.49 -7.50
N ILE A 44 18.68 13.77 -7.67
CA ILE A 44 17.57 12.94 -7.16
C ILE A 44 17.53 11.59 -7.87
N ALA A 45 17.64 11.57 -9.21
CA ALA A 45 17.71 10.32 -9.98
C ALA A 45 18.94 9.46 -9.60
N GLU A 46 20.07 10.06 -9.22
CA GLU A 46 21.22 9.34 -8.65
C GLU A 46 20.96 8.72 -7.25
N THR A 47 19.80 8.94 -6.64
CA THR A 47 19.38 8.31 -5.36
C THR A 47 18.27 7.27 -5.54
N THR A 48 17.74 7.09 -6.75
CA THR A 48 16.77 6.02 -7.03
C THR A 48 17.45 4.66 -7.17
N GLN A 49 16.65 3.59 -7.06
CA GLN A 49 17.09 2.21 -7.28
C GLN A 49 17.62 2.03 -8.73
N PRO A 50 18.59 1.13 -8.98
CA PRO A 50 19.24 0.99 -10.30
C PRO A 50 18.26 0.76 -11.46
N GLN A 51 17.22 -0.05 -11.27
CA GLN A 51 16.21 -0.33 -12.30
C GLN A 51 15.47 0.94 -12.73
N LEU A 52 14.96 1.71 -11.76
CA LEU A 52 14.29 2.98 -12.02
C LEU A 52 15.24 4.00 -12.64
N ARG A 53 16.51 4.03 -12.23
CA ARG A 53 17.52 4.91 -12.84
C ARG A 53 17.77 4.58 -14.31
N ALA A 54 17.87 3.30 -14.66
CA ALA A 54 18.01 2.87 -16.05
C ALA A 54 16.77 3.22 -16.89
N GLN A 55 15.55 3.07 -16.33
CA GLN A 55 14.32 3.52 -16.98
C GLN A 55 14.33 5.05 -17.24
N LEU A 56 14.67 5.84 -16.23
CA LEU A 56 14.75 7.31 -16.33
C LEU A 56 15.89 7.80 -17.24
N ALA A 57 16.96 7.01 -17.45
CA ALA A 57 17.97 7.30 -18.46
C ALA A 57 17.41 7.12 -19.88
N ASN A 58 16.70 6.02 -20.13
CA ASN A 58 16.21 5.64 -21.46
C ASN A 58 14.93 6.38 -21.91
N SER A 59 14.05 6.79 -20.99
CA SER A 59 12.70 7.27 -21.31
C SER A 59 12.48 8.73 -20.89
N GLU A 60 12.20 9.61 -21.86
CA GLU A 60 11.80 11.00 -21.57
C GLU A 60 10.40 11.07 -20.94
N GLU A 61 9.49 10.20 -21.37
CA GLU A 61 8.13 10.12 -20.83
C GLU A 61 8.16 9.75 -19.34
N ASP A 62 9.04 8.83 -18.94
CA ASP A 62 9.17 8.44 -17.53
C ASP A 62 9.92 9.49 -16.71
N ARG A 63 10.84 10.28 -17.31
CA ARG A 63 11.39 11.48 -16.67
C ARG A 63 10.30 12.51 -16.37
N LYS A 64 9.38 12.74 -17.31
CA LYS A 64 8.23 13.63 -17.13
C LYS A 64 7.27 13.14 -16.04
N LYS A 65 6.90 11.85 -16.05
CA LYS A 65 6.11 11.22 -14.97
C LYS A 65 6.81 11.35 -13.61
N PHE A 66 8.12 11.14 -13.55
CA PHE A 66 8.91 11.24 -12.32
C PHE A 66 8.98 12.67 -11.77
N ALA A 67 9.15 13.66 -12.65
CA ALA A 67 9.09 15.08 -12.29
C ALA A 67 7.71 15.48 -11.73
N GLU A 68 6.63 15.10 -12.42
CA GLU A 68 5.27 15.39 -11.99
C GLU A 68 4.91 14.69 -10.66
N ASN A 69 5.29 13.42 -10.48
CA ASN A 69 5.11 12.70 -9.21
C ASN A 69 5.86 13.39 -8.04
N ILE A 70 7.08 13.89 -8.26
CA ILE A 70 7.85 14.63 -7.26
C ILE A 70 7.19 15.98 -6.95
N LYS A 71 6.77 16.73 -7.97
CA LYS A 71 6.07 18.01 -7.87
C LYS A 71 4.78 17.89 -7.05
N GLN A 72 3.97 16.86 -7.33
CA GLN A 72 2.75 16.54 -6.59
C GLN A 72 3.05 16.21 -5.13
N MET A 73 4.00 15.32 -4.86
CA MET A 73 4.42 14.97 -3.50
C MET A 73 4.95 16.18 -2.70
N LEU A 74 5.69 17.08 -3.35
CA LEU A 74 6.19 18.32 -2.74
C LEU A 74 5.06 19.32 -2.49
N ALA A 75 4.06 19.41 -3.37
CA ALA A 75 2.90 20.28 -3.19
C ALA A 75 2.00 19.80 -2.04
N VAL A 76 1.73 18.49 -1.94
CA VAL A 76 1.02 17.89 -0.80
C VAL A 76 1.80 18.13 0.49
N ALA A 77 3.13 18.01 0.48
CA ALA A 77 3.98 18.33 1.63
C ALA A 77 4.04 19.84 1.96
N ALA A 78 3.77 20.73 1.02
CA ALA A 78 3.64 22.16 1.27
C ALA A 78 2.27 22.49 1.91
N GLU A 79 1.18 21.93 1.38
CA GLU A 79 -0.17 22.04 1.96
C GLU A 79 -0.19 21.49 3.39
N ALA A 80 0.43 20.31 3.63
CA ALA A 80 0.57 19.71 4.96
C ALA A 80 1.34 20.60 5.96
N ARG A 81 2.37 21.34 5.52
CA ARG A 81 3.06 22.35 6.36
C ARG A 81 2.13 23.53 6.66
N GLY A 82 1.36 23.99 5.67
CA GLY A 82 0.36 25.06 5.83
C GLY A 82 -0.78 24.68 6.79
N ALA A 83 -1.26 23.43 6.72
CA ALA A 83 -2.23 22.84 7.63
C ALA A 83 -1.66 22.49 9.02
N GLY A 84 -0.38 22.80 9.27
CA GLY A 84 0.26 22.60 10.57
C GLY A 84 0.61 21.14 10.91
N VAL A 85 0.50 20.20 9.97
CA VAL A 85 0.84 18.78 10.15
C VAL A 85 2.29 18.64 10.64
N ALA A 86 3.21 19.40 10.06
CA ALA A 86 4.63 19.45 10.44
C ALA A 86 4.91 19.89 11.89
N ASN A 87 3.97 20.56 12.56
CA ASN A 87 4.15 21.08 13.92
C ASN A 87 3.75 20.08 15.01
N ARG A 88 3.04 19.00 14.64
CA ARG A 88 2.56 17.98 15.58
C ARG A 88 3.74 17.20 16.16
N PRO A 89 3.74 16.80 17.45
CA PRO A 89 4.90 16.18 18.09
C PRO A 89 5.41 14.94 17.35
N GLU A 90 4.52 14.00 17.02
CA GLU A 90 4.86 12.77 16.30
C GLU A 90 5.32 12.99 14.84
N VAL A 91 4.75 13.96 14.13
CA VAL A 91 5.17 14.28 12.76
C VAL A 91 6.55 14.93 12.79
N LYS A 92 6.75 15.92 13.67
CA LYS A 92 8.04 16.57 13.90
C LYS A 92 9.10 15.55 14.33
N GLN A 93 8.71 14.53 15.10
CA GLN A 93 9.57 13.41 15.44
C GLN A 93 10.06 12.68 14.18
N GLN A 94 9.14 12.31 13.29
CA GLN A 94 9.46 11.60 12.06
C GLN A 94 10.38 12.39 11.11
N LEU A 95 10.13 13.69 10.93
CA LEU A 95 10.92 14.56 10.06
C LEU A 95 12.40 14.67 10.46
N GLU A 96 12.70 14.57 11.76
CA GLU A 96 14.06 14.76 12.30
C GLU A 96 14.93 13.50 12.13
N VAL A 97 14.42 12.27 12.30
CA VAL A 97 15.23 11.06 11.98
C VAL A 97 15.28 10.77 10.49
N SER A 98 14.25 11.11 9.73
CA SER A 98 14.40 11.14 8.26
C SER A 98 15.59 12.01 7.86
N ARG A 99 15.88 13.11 8.60
CA ARG A 99 17.10 13.88 8.45
C ARG A 99 18.35 13.16 9.02
N SER A 100 18.34 12.69 10.27
CA SER A 100 19.49 12.03 10.92
C SER A 100 20.00 10.81 10.15
N VAL A 101 19.09 9.92 9.73
CA VAL A 101 19.41 8.69 8.98
C VAL A 101 20.00 9.03 7.63
N ILE A 102 19.48 10.04 6.91
CA ILE A 102 20.02 10.44 5.62
C ILE A 102 21.42 11.06 5.77
N ILE A 103 21.66 11.89 6.80
CA ILE A 103 23.01 12.42 7.08
C ILE A 103 23.96 11.28 7.45
N ALA A 104 23.55 10.33 8.29
CA ALA A 104 24.35 9.18 8.66
C ALA A 104 24.70 8.30 7.45
N GLN A 105 23.73 8.00 6.58
CA GLN A 105 23.92 7.23 5.34
C GLN A 105 24.83 7.97 4.35
N SER A 106 24.62 9.27 4.12
CA SER A 106 25.48 10.09 3.26
C SER A 106 26.91 10.20 3.82
N TYR A 107 27.08 10.30 5.14
CA TYR A 107 28.41 10.25 5.77
C TYR A 107 29.12 8.92 5.52
N LEU A 108 28.45 7.78 5.76
CA LEU A 108 29.00 6.44 5.49
C LEU A 108 29.39 6.26 4.03
N ALA A 109 28.47 6.61 3.10
CA ALA A 109 28.73 6.52 1.66
C ALA A 109 29.89 7.40 1.22
N LYS A 110 30.09 8.57 1.86
CA LYS A 110 31.26 9.42 1.62
C LYS A 110 32.55 8.80 2.17
N GLN A 111 32.54 8.26 3.39
CA GLN A 111 33.74 7.60 3.95
C GLN A 111 34.17 6.39 3.11
N GLN A 112 33.22 5.59 2.63
CA GLN A 112 33.49 4.48 1.70
C GLN A 112 34.08 4.97 0.37
N LYS A 113 33.55 6.05 -0.22
CA LYS A 113 34.12 6.68 -1.43
C LYS A 113 35.49 7.32 -1.21
N GLU A 114 35.79 7.77 0.01
CA GLU A 114 37.11 8.25 0.42
C GLU A 114 38.11 7.10 0.69
N GLY A 115 37.74 5.84 0.42
CA GLY A 115 38.61 4.67 0.56
C GLY A 115 38.87 4.27 2.02
N LYS A 116 38.08 4.78 2.97
CA LYS A 116 38.23 4.46 4.40
C LYS A 116 37.56 3.13 4.72
N GLU A 117 38.25 2.31 5.50
CA GLU A 117 37.76 1.02 5.96
C GLU A 117 36.67 1.20 7.01
N VAL A 118 35.41 1.29 6.54
CA VAL A 118 34.21 1.39 7.37
C VAL A 118 33.50 0.04 7.36
N SER A 119 33.53 -0.66 8.49
CA SER A 119 32.79 -1.92 8.67
C SER A 119 31.30 -1.73 8.39
N THR A 120 30.74 -2.61 7.56
CA THR A 120 29.30 -2.67 7.27
C THR A 120 28.47 -3.03 8.49
N ASP A 121 29.03 -3.87 9.36
CA ASP A 121 28.33 -4.51 10.46
C ASP A 121 28.48 -3.70 11.74
N GLN A 122 29.57 -2.93 11.86
CA GLN A 122 29.86 -2.06 13.00
C GLN A 122 30.53 -0.74 12.53
N PRO A 123 29.76 0.20 11.93
CA PRO A 123 30.30 1.45 11.38
C PRO A 123 30.78 2.47 12.43
N VAL A 124 30.59 2.19 13.72
CA VAL A 124 31.06 2.99 14.85
C VAL A 124 31.63 2.06 15.93
N PRO A 125 32.85 2.31 16.46
CA PRO A 125 33.41 1.53 17.57
C PRO A 125 32.47 1.48 18.78
N LYS A 126 32.43 0.34 19.47
CA LYS A 126 31.53 0.17 20.62
C LYS A 126 31.86 1.15 21.74
N GLU A 127 33.13 1.48 21.89
CA GLU A 127 33.67 2.40 22.87
C GLU A 127 33.15 3.83 22.65
N GLU A 128 32.93 4.24 21.39
CA GLU A 128 32.28 5.52 21.07
C GLU A 128 30.77 5.47 21.40
N ILE A 129 30.08 4.37 21.10
CA ILE A 129 28.65 4.19 21.39
C ILE A 129 28.40 4.18 22.91
N ASP A 130 29.17 3.40 23.65
CA ASP A 130 29.10 3.31 25.11
C ASP A 130 29.60 4.58 25.81
N ALA A 131 30.38 5.44 25.14
CA ALA A 131 30.70 6.79 25.64
C ALA A 131 29.56 7.78 25.35
N PHE A 132 29.00 7.76 24.14
CA PHE A 132 27.84 8.57 23.77
C PHE A 132 26.65 8.30 24.68
N LEU A 133 26.29 7.04 24.92
CA LEU A 133 25.18 6.66 25.80
C LEU A 133 25.34 7.13 27.27
N LYS A 134 26.53 7.57 27.67
CA LYS A 134 26.81 8.17 28.99
C LYS A 134 26.77 9.70 28.98
N GLU A 135 26.62 10.36 27.83
CA GLU A 135 26.42 11.82 27.77
C GLU A 135 25.07 12.20 28.44
N PRO A 136 24.99 13.35 29.14
CA PRO A 136 23.75 13.79 29.78
C PRO A 136 22.55 13.85 28.84
N GLY A 137 21.44 13.24 29.27
CA GLY A 137 20.15 13.26 28.58
C GLY A 137 19.99 12.27 27.41
N GLN A 138 20.99 11.46 27.06
CA GLN A 138 20.84 10.50 25.95
C GLN A 138 19.84 9.37 26.28
N GLU A 139 19.80 8.88 27.52
CA GLU A 139 18.78 7.92 27.98
C GLU A 139 17.35 8.51 27.88
N GLU A 140 17.18 9.80 28.16
CA GLU A 140 15.87 10.49 28.05
C GLU A 140 15.42 10.60 26.59
N LYS A 141 16.34 10.98 25.67
CA LYS A 141 16.06 11.01 24.23
C LYS A 141 15.73 9.62 23.69
N PHE A 142 16.48 8.60 24.08
CA PHE A 142 16.22 7.22 23.69
C PHE A 142 14.84 6.74 24.15
N ASN A 143 14.45 7.04 25.40
CA ASN A 143 13.12 6.71 25.89
C ASN A 143 11.99 7.40 25.10
N LYS A 144 12.13 8.69 24.78
CA LYS A 144 11.17 9.42 23.92
C LYS A 144 11.12 8.91 22.48
N PHE A 145 12.22 8.37 21.96
CA PHE A 145 12.25 7.67 20.68
C PHE A 145 11.46 6.35 20.74
N ILE A 146 11.71 5.50 21.74
CA ILE A 146 11.00 4.22 21.93
C ILE A 146 9.51 4.42 22.18
N GLU A 147 9.13 5.39 23.01
CA GLU A 147 7.72 5.72 23.30
C GLU A 147 6.95 6.07 22.02
N ALA A 148 7.54 6.88 21.13
CA ALA A 148 6.92 7.24 19.86
C ALA A 148 6.81 6.07 18.87
N VAL A 149 7.82 5.18 18.84
CA VAL A 149 7.77 3.94 18.05
C VAL A 149 6.63 3.03 18.54
N GLN A 150 6.49 2.86 19.86
CA GLN A 150 5.40 2.07 20.46
C GLN A 150 4.02 2.70 20.20
N LYS A 151 3.89 4.03 20.34
CA LYS A 151 2.66 4.77 20.05
C LYS A 151 2.24 4.62 18.58
N ARG A 152 3.18 4.69 17.63
CA ARG A 152 2.89 4.47 16.20
C ARG A 152 2.51 3.03 15.89
N ALA A 153 3.11 2.06 16.60
CA ALA A 153 2.76 0.64 16.52
C ALA A 153 1.45 0.28 17.27
N GLY A 154 0.48 1.19 17.33
CA GLY A 154 -0.83 0.96 17.96
C GLY A 154 -0.80 0.79 19.49
N GLY A 155 0.26 1.25 20.17
CA GLY A 155 0.47 0.98 21.59
C GLY A 155 1.01 -0.43 21.85
N ALA A 156 1.85 -0.95 20.94
CA ALA A 156 2.48 -2.27 21.08
C ALA A 156 3.20 -2.43 22.43
N ALA A 157 3.20 -3.66 22.94
CA ALA A 157 3.77 -3.99 24.24
C ALA A 157 5.27 -3.61 24.33
N PRO A 158 5.79 -3.27 25.53
CA PRO A 158 7.19 -2.90 25.70
C PRO A 158 8.17 -3.93 25.13
N LEU A 159 9.20 -3.45 24.44
CA LEU A 159 10.23 -4.31 23.86
C LEU A 159 10.93 -5.15 24.96
N PRO A 160 11.18 -6.45 24.72
CA PRO A 160 12.03 -7.27 25.59
C PRO A 160 13.38 -6.57 25.88
N PRO A 161 13.96 -6.70 27.10
CA PRO A 161 15.15 -5.94 27.48
C PRO A 161 16.34 -6.06 26.51
N GLU A 162 16.59 -7.27 25.98
CA GLU A 162 17.63 -7.52 24.97
C GLU A 162 17.40 -6.70 23.68
N GLN A 163 16.16 -6.67 23.19
CA GLN A 163 15.79 -5.90 21.99
C GLN A 163 15.80 -4.40 22.25
N ARG A 164 15.43 -3.94 23.46
CA ARG A 164 15.53 -2.53 23.84
C ARG A 164 16.98 -2.05 23.77
N GLU A 165 17.93 -2.81 24.31
CA GLU A 165 19.35 -2.41 24.27
C GLU A 165 19.99 -2.59 22.88
N GLU A 166 19.56 -3.55 22.06
CA GLU A 166 19.96 -3.63 20.63
C GLU A 166 19.54 -2.35 19.87
N VAL A 167 18.26 -1.97 20.00
CA VAL A 167 17.69 -0.77 19.36
C VAL A 167 18.34 0.51 19.90
N LYS A 168 18.79 0.51 21.16
CA LYS A 168 19.55 1.62 21.78
C LYS A 168 20.93 1.80 21.17
N GLN A 169 21.66 0.70 20.95
CA GLN A 169 22.98 0.72 20.30
C GLN A 169 22.86 1.16 18.84
N GLN A 170 21.82 0.70 18.12
CA GLN A 170 21.54 1.11 16.74
C GLN A 170 21.11 2.59 16.65
N TRP A 171 20.23 3.07 17.54
CA TRP A 171 19.88 4.49 17.66
C TRP A 171 21.12 5.38 17.92
N ALA A 172 21.94 5.02 18.92
CA ALA A 172 23.15 5.76 19.24
C ALA A 172 24.18 5.78 18.09
N THR A 173 24.28 4.68 17.34
CA THR A 173 25.09 4.59 16.11
C THR A 173 24.63 5.62 15.07
N ILE A 174 23.33 5.72 14.80
CA ILE A 174 22.76 6.72 13.88
C ILE A 174 23.03 8.14 14.37
N MET A 175 22.82 8.44 15.65
CA MET A 175 23.08 9.76 16.24
C MET A 175 24.56 10.18 16.18
N LEU A 176 25.48 9.24 16.39
CA LEU A 176 26.92 9.49 16.26
C LEU A 176 27.34 9.72 14.79
N LEU A 177 26.78 8.95 13.86
CA LEU A 177 27.02 9.13 12.42
C LEU A 177 26.43 10.45 11.90
N GLU A 178 25.27 10.90 12.42
CA GLU A 178 24.77 12.25 12.14
C GLU A 178 25.74 13.30 12.68
N ARG A 179 26.20 13.20 13.94
CA ARG A 179 27.13 14.15 14.56
C ARG A 179 28.44 14.26 13.77
N LYS A 180 29.00 13.12 13.32
CA LYS A 180 30.17 13.06 12.43
C LYS A 180 29.86 13.67 11.05
N GLY A 181 28.69 13.39 10.48
CA GLY A 181 28.23 13.94 9.21
C GLY A 181 28.06 15.46 9.21
N VAL A 182 27.36 16.03 10.19
CA VAL A 182 27.18 17.49 10.36
C VAL A 182 28.51 18.20 10.59
N ALA A 183 29.40 17.60 11.40
CA ALA A 183 30.77 18.12 11.57
C ALA A 183 31.58 18.10 10.26
N GLY A 184 31.40 17.06 9.43
CA GLY A 184 31.96 16.95 8.08
C GLY A 184 31.22 17.74 6.99
N GLY A 185 30.16 18.50 7.33
CA GLY A 185 29.38 19.31 6.40
C GLY A 185 28.43 18.55 5.47
N ILE A 186 28.16 17.26 5.74
CA ILE A 186 27.26 16.40 4.94
C ILE A 186 25.86 17.00 4.80
N ASP A 187 25.36 17.68 5.83
CA ASP A 187 24.06 18.37 5.87
C ASP A 187 23.99 19.62 4.96
N LYS A 188 25.13 20.08 4.45
CA LYS A 188 25.27 21.19 3.51
C LYS A 188 25.46 20.74 2.06
N GLU A 189 25.66 19.45 1.82
CA GLU A 189 25.76 18.89 0.48
C GLU A 189 24.36 18.87 -0.18
N ARG A 190 24.21 19.53 -1.34
CA ARG A 190 22.91 19.69 -2.02
C ARG A 190 22.19 18.35 -2.25
N LYS A 191 22.92 17.28 -2.57
CA LYS A 191 22.36 15.92 -2.72
C LYS A 191 21.72 15.41 -1.43
N THR A 192 22.40 15.55 -0.29
CA THR A 192 21.87 15.21 1.03
C THR A 192 20.65 16.07 1.38
N GLN A 193 20.69 17.37 1.08
CA GLN A 193 19.55 18.27 1.31
C GLN A 193 18.31 17.86 0.51
N LEU A 194 18.47 17.52 -0.77
CA LEU A 194 17.39 17.01 -1.62
C LEU A 194 16.83 15.67 -1.10
N GLN A 195 17.70 14.77 -0.62
CA GLN A 195 17.25 13.52 0.02
C GLN A 195 16.43 13.81 1.28
N ILE A 196 16.89 14.69 2.17
CA ILE A 196 16.16 15.12 3.37
C ILE A 196 14.80 15.70 2.99
N GLU A 197 14.77 16.64 2.04
CA GLU A 197 13.57 17.32 1.57
C GLU A 197 12.53 16.34 0.99
N LEU A 198 12.95 15.41 0.13
CA LEU A 198 12.05 14.41 -0.45
C LEU A 198 11.56 13.38 0.58
N GLN A 199 12.38 12.99 1.56
CA GLN A 199 11.92 12.09 2.63
C GLN A 199 10.92 12.82 3.53
N GLN A 200 11.24 14.04 3.97
CA GLN A 200 10.31 14.89 4.72
C GLN A 200 9.00 15.16 3.95
N ALA A 201 9.04 15.26 2.62
CA ALA A 201 7.85 15.37 1.80
C ALA A 201 6.98 14.10 1.82
N ARG A 202 7.60 12.90 1.77
CA ARG A 202 6.88 11.61 1.93
C ARG A 202 6.22 11.50 3.31
N VAL A 203 6.94 11.89 4.37
CA VAL A 203 6.41 11.92 5.75
C VAL A 203 5.16 12.80 5.84
N LEU A 204 5.25 14.04 5.34
CA LEU A 204 4.16 14.99 5.39
C LEU A 204 2.97 14.55 4.54
N SER A 205 3.23 13.95 3.37
CA SER A 205 2.19 13.44 2.48
C SER A 205 1.51 12.19 3.06
N GLN A 206 2.22 11.33 3.80
CA GLN A 206 1.59 10.23 4.55
C GLN A 206 0.62 10.79 5.60
N PHE A 207 1.11 11.57 6.56
CA PHE A 207 0.28 12.06 7.67
C PHE A 207 -0.87 12.94 7.22
N TYR A 208 -0.71 13.70 6.14
CA TYR A 208 -1.80 14.51 5.59
C TYR A 208 -2.76 13.66 4.74
N GLY A 209 -2.28 12.64 4.02
CA GLY A 209 -3.10 11.66 3.32
C GLY A 209 -4.08 10.93 4.24
N GLU A 210 -3.63 10.57 5.45
CA GLU A 210 -4.48 9.99 6.51
C GLU A 210 -5.64 10.95 6.90
N GLU A 211 -5.43 12.28 6.89
CA GLU A 211 -6.48 13.28 7.14
C GLU A 211 -7.34 13.63 5.91
N LEU A 212 -6.86 13.32 4.71
CA LEU A 212 -7.55 13.56 3.46
C LEU A 212 -8.47 12.39 3.10
N GLY A 213 -8.06 11.15 3.35
CA GLY A 213 -8.85 9.94 3.05
C GLY A 213 -10.28 10.01 3.60
N GLU A 214 -10.45 10.34 4.88
CA GLU A 214 -11.77 10.53 5.51
C GLU A 214 -12.63 11.64 4.88
N LYS A 215 -12.01 12.63 4.23
CA LYS A 215 -12.69 13.74 3.51
C LYS A 215 -12.94 13.42 2.03
N LEU A 216 -12.18 12.47 1.47
CA LEU A 216 -12.26 12.06 0.07
C LEU A 216 -13.34 10.99 -0.16
N LYS A 217 -13.65 10.17 0.86
CA LYS A 217 -14.72 9.15 0.85
C LYS A 217 -15.98 9.62 0.12
N ALA A 218 -16.56 8.76 -0.72
CA ALA A 218 -17.80 9.07 -1.41
C ALA A 218 -18.97 9.07 -0.41
N THR A 219 -19.86 10.05 -0.55
CA THR A 219 -21.20 9.99 0.05
C THR A 219 -22.14 9.22 -0.86
N ASP A 220 -23.16 8.54 -0.30
CA ASP A 220 -24.16 7.80 -1.10
C ASP A 220 -24.73 8.65 -2.24
N LYS A 221 -24.97 9.94 -1.99
CA LYS A 221 -25.45 10.87 -3.01
C LYS A 221 -24.45 11.06 -4.16
N GLU A 222 -23.15 11.18 -3.89
CA GLU A 222 -22.14 11.28 -4.96
C GLU A 222 -22.05 9.98 -5.77
N VAL A 223 -22.22 8.83 -5.13
CA VAL A 223 -22.27 7.50 -5.79
C VAL A 223 -23.52 7.37 -6.66
N ASP A 224 -24.69 7.74 -6.15
CA ASP A 224 -25.96 7.75 -6.89
C ASP A 224 -25.90 8.71 -8.09
N GLU A 225 -25.32 9.90 -7.88
CA GLU A 225 -25.05 10.87 -8.95
C GLU A 225 -24.03 10.36 -10.00
N TYR A 226 -23.09 9.50 -9.62
CA TYR A 226 -22.13 8.89 -10.55
C TYR A 226 -22.79 7.76 -11.36
N LEU A 227 -23.55 6.87 -10.70
CA LEU A 227 -24.32 5.82 -11.36
C LEU A 227 -25.34 6.40 -12.36
N ALA A 228 -26.04 7.47 -12.00
CA ALA A 228 -26.96 8.18 -12.90
C ALA A 228 -26.27 8.80 -14.14
N LYS A 229 -24.96 9.09 -14.07
CA LYS A 229 -24.14 9.59 -15.20
C LYS A 229 -23.47 8.46 -16.00
N ASN A 230 -23.35 7.26 -15.41
CA ASN A 230 -22.71 6.09 -15.98
C ASN A 230 -23.71 4.92 -16.06
N PRO A 231 -24.78 5.04 -16.87
CA PRO A 231 -25.90 4.09 -16.85
C PRO A 231 -25.50 2.65 -17.22
N ASP A 232 -24.42 2.44 -17.98
CA ASP A 232 -23.93 1.10 -18.33
C ASP A 232 -23.41 0.32 -17.11
N LEU A 233 -22.94 1.04 -16.07
CA LEU A 233 -22.52 0.48 -14.78
C LEU A 233 -23.76 0.09 -13.93
N ASP A 234 -24.77 0.95 -13.89
CA ASP A 234 -26.05 0.67 -13.20
C ASP A 234 -26.89 -0.39 -13.90
N ALA A 235 -26.87 -0.48 -15.24
CA ALA A 235 -27.78 -1.30 -16.02
C ALA A 235 -27.75 -2.79 -15.63
N LYS A 236 -26.55 -3.40 -15.59
CA LYS A 236 -26.37 -4.80 -15.15
C LYS A 236 -26.79 -4.99 -13.68
N ALA A 237 -26.48 -4.02 -12.81
CA ALA A 237 -26.90 -4.06 -11.40
C ALA A 237 -28.43 -4.05 -11.27
N LYS A 238 -29.08 -3.13 -11.97
CA LYS A 238 -30.53 -2.92 -11.95
C LYS A 238 -31.30 -4.09 -12.55
N GLU A 239 -30.80 -4.69 -13.62
CA GLU A 239 -31.35 -5.93 -14.19
C GLU A 239 -31.25 -7.08 -13.18
N ALA A 240 -30.06 -7.33 -12.62
CA ALA A 240 -29.85 -8.36 -11.60
C ALA A 240 -30.70 -8.14 -10.35
N ARG A 241 -30.86 -6.89 -9.89
CA ARG A 241 -31.69 -6.51 -8.75
C ARG A 241 -33.18 -6.73 -9.02
N ASN A 242 -33.66 -6.38 -10.22
CA ASN A 242 -35.04 -6.66 -10.64
C ASN A 242 -35.30 -8.16 -10.70
N LYS A 243 -34.40 -8.92 -11.34
CA LYS A 243 -34.44 -10.39 -11.40
C LYS A 243 -34.45 -11.00 -9.99
N ALA A 244 -33.65 -10.48 -9.05
CA ALA A 244 -33.65 -10.94 -7.66
C ALA A 244 -34.95 -10.58 -6.91
N ALA A 245 -35.51 -9.39 -7.14
CA ALA A 245 -36.80 -9.01 -6.57
C ALA A 245 -37.96 -9.87 -7.13
N ASP A 246 -37.91 -10.29 -8.39
CA ASP A 246 -38.91 -11.18 -8.99
C ASP A 246 -38.77 -12.63 -8.50
N VAL A 247 -37.55 -13.14 -8.32
CA VAL A 247 -37.32 -14.44 -7.66
C VAL A 247 -37.77 -14.41 -6.20
N LEU A 248 -37.54 -13.31 -5.47
CA LEU A 248 -38.05 -13.14 -4.10
C LEU A 248 -39.59 -13.17 -4.06
N LYS A 249 -40.28 -12.55 -5.01
CA LYS A 249 -41.75 -12.65 -5.14
C LYS A 249 -42.21 -14.09 -5.40
N ARG A 250 -41.49 -14.86 -6.23
CA ARG A 250 -41.79 -16.30 -6.46
C ARG A 250 -41.66 -17.11 -5.17
N ILE A 251 -40.59 -16.90 -4.37
CA ILE A 251 -40.42 -17.52 -3.05
C ILE A 251 -41.54 -17.11 -2.08
N GLN A 252 -41.88 -15.81 -2.02
CA GLN A 252 -42.98 -15.30 -1.18
C GLN A 252 -44.36 -15.81 -1.62
N GLY A 253 -44.52 -16.16 -2.90
CA GLY A 253 -45.68 -16.85 -3.46
C GLY A 253 -45.77 -18.35 -3.13
N GLY A 254 -44.75 -18.92 -2.48
CA GLY A 254 -44.72 -20.32 -2.05
C GLY A 254 -44.05 -21.30 -3.03
N GLU A 255 -43.34 -20.80 -4.04
CA GLU A 255 -42.49 -21.67 -4.87
C GLU A 255 -41.27 -22.20 -4.09
N ASP A 256 -40.76 -23.37 -4.48
CA ASP A 256 -39.64 -23.98 -3.78
C ASP A 256 -38.31 -23.22 -4.00
N PHE A 257 -37.58 -23.05 -2.90
CA PHE A 257 -36.32 -22.32 -2.88
C PHE A 257 -35.20 -23.09 -3.61
N GLY A 258 -35.17 -24.41 -3.53
CA GLY A 258 -34.16 -25.25 -4.18
C GLY A 258 -34.32 -25.28 -5.70
N ALA A 259 -35.56 -25.42 -6.16
CA ALA A 259 -35.92 -25.27 -7.57
C ALA A 259 -35.51 -23.89 -8.12
N LEU A 260 -35.84 -22.80 -7.40
CA LEU A 260 -35.46 -21.45 -7.80
C LEU A 260 -33.95 -21.20 -7.73
N ALA A 261 -33.23 -21.83 -6.79
CA ALA A 261 -31.78 -21.78 -6.73
C ALA A 261 -31.14 -22.44 -7.97
N LYS A 262 -31.65 -23.59 -8.41
CA LYS A 262 -31.23 -24.26 -9.65
C LYS A 262 -31.60 -23.46 -10.91
N GLU A 263 -32.77 -22.81 -10.93
CA GLU A 263 -33.23 -21.98 -12.06
C GLU A 263 -32.43 -20.67 -12.19
N PHE A 264 -32.09 -20.00 -11.07
CA PHE A 264 -31.61 -18.60 -11.09
C PHE A 264 -30.27 -18.29 -10.42
N SER A 265 -29.75 -19.16 -9.54
CA SER A 265 -28.47 -18.89 -8.87
C SER A 265 -27.32 -19.14 -9.83
N ASP A 266 -26.34 -18.23 -9.91
CA ASP A 266 -25.10 -18.45 -10.67
C ASP A 266 -23.88 -18.67 -9.74
N ASP A 267 -24.10 -19.04 -8.47
CA ASP A 267 -23.05 -19.60 -7.62
C ASP A 267 -22.74 -21.07 -8.01
N PRO A 268 -21.56 -21.38 -8.58
CA PRO A 268 -21.17 -22.76 -8.91
C PRO A 268 -20.94 -23.62 -7.66
N GLY A 269 -20.79 -23.03 -6.47
CA GLY A 269 -20.64 -23.75 -5.21
C GLY A 269 -21.91 -24.46 -4.75
N SER A 270 -23.08 -23.86 -4.97
CA SER A 270 -24.35 -24.27 -4.35
C SER A 270 -25.55 -24.41 -5.30
N LYS A 271 -25.53 -23.86 -6.53
CA LYS A 271 -26.65 -23.94 -7.51
C LYS A 271 -27.24 -25.35 -7.63
N GLU A 272 -26.39 -26.33 -7.94
CA GLU A 272 -26.78 -27.74 -8.11
C GLU A 272 -27.22 -28.45 -6.82
N LYS A 273 -27.01 -27.81 -5.66
CA LYS A 273 -27.28 -28.32 -4.30
C LYS A 273 -28.45 -27.59 -3.63
N ASP A 274 -29.41 -27.11 -4.43
CA ASP A 274 -30.59 -26.38 -3.92
C ASP A 274 -30.20 -25.12 -3.12
N GLY A 275 -29.08 -24.51 -3.50
CA GLY A 275 -28.49 -23.33 -2.87
C GLY A 275 -27.77 -23.58 -1.55
N ASP A 276 -27.70 -24.82 -1.03
CA ASP A 276 -27.17 -25.11 0.33
C ASP A 276 -25.66 -24.83 0.45
N LEU A 277 -25.30 -23.91 1.36
CA LEU A 277 -23.93 -23.51 1.70
C LEU A 277 -23.34 -24.34 2.86
N GLY A 278 -24.16 -25.19 3.48
CA GLY A 278 -23.85 -25.90 4.72
C GLY A 278 -23.77 -24.95 5.92
N TRP A 279 -23.08 -25.39 6.97
CA TRP A 279 -22.86 -24.60 8.18
C TRP A 279 -21.73 -23.58 8.00
N PHE A 280 -21.95 -22.34 8.47
CA PHE A 280 -20.91 -21.31 8.50
C PHE A 280 -21.03 -20.37 9.71
N GLY A 281 -19.88 -19.96 10.25
CA GLY A 281 -19.73 -18.82 11.16
C GLY A 281 -19.67 -17.49 10.39
N ARG A 282 -19.82 -16.37 11.10
CA ARG A 282 -19.91 -15.01 10.50
C ARG A 282 -18.72 -14.65 9.61
N GLU A 283 -17.50 -15.03 10.01
CA GLU A 283 -16.25 -14.66 9.31
C GLU A 283 -16.01 -15.42 7.99
N ARG A 284 -16.84 -16.44 7.68
CA ARG A 284 -16.71 -17.25 6.45
C ARG A 284 -17.36 -16.61 5.21
N MET A 285 -18.16 -15.56 5.39
CA MET A 285 -18.90 -14.88 4.31
C MET A 285 -18.60 -13.38 4.30
N VAL A 286 -18.87 -12.70 3.18
CA VAL A 286 -18.84 -11.23 3.13
C VAL A 286 -19.84 -10.61 4.10
N LYS A 287 -19.52 -9.43 4.63
CA LYS A 287 -20.20 -8.83 5.78
C LYS A 287 -21.70 -8.65 5.56
N GLU A 288 -22.08 -8.20 4.37
CA GLU A 288 -23.47 -7.90 3.98
C GLU A 288 -24.32 -9.18 4.01
N PHE A 289 -23.76 -10.27 3.50
CA PHE A 289 -24.37 -11.60 3.52
C PHE A 289 -24.41 -12.18 4.93
N ALA A 290 -23.33 -12.04 5.70
CA ALA A 290 -23.24 -12.55 7.07
C ALA A 290 -24.22 -11.85 8.02
N ASP A 291 -24.32 -10.52 7.96
CA ASP A 291 -25.25 -9.75 8.81
C ASP A 291 -26.71 -10.12 8.49
N ALA A 292 -27.06 -10.21 7.20
CA ALA A 292 -28.41 -10.59 6.77
C ALA A 292 -28.75 -12.05 7.16
N ALA A 293 -27.85 -13.00 6.87
CA ALA A 293 -28.07 -14.41 7.21
C ALA A 293 -28.24 -14.62 8.72
N PHE A 294 -27.40 -13.99 9.55
CA PHE A 294 -27.46 -14.17 10.99
C PHE A 294 -28.61 -13.40 11.68
N ALA A 295 -29.20 -12.39 11.03
CA ALA A 295 -30.40 -11.73 11.52
C ALA A 295 -31.67 -12.60 11.40
N LEU A 296 -31.69 -13.56 10.48
CA LEU A 296 -32.82 -14.46 10.25
C LEU A 296 -32.98 -15.54 11.31
N GLN A 297 -34.23 -15.95 11.54
CA GLN A 297 -34.61 -17.14 12.30
C GLN A 297 -34.74 -18.38 11.39
N PRO A 298 -34.69 -19.60 11.94
CA PRO A 298 -34.93 -20.84 11.18
C PRO A 298 -36.23 -20.78 10.36
N GLY A 299 -36.16 -21.14 9.09
CA GLY A 299 -37.25 -21.11 8.12
C GLY A 299 -37.48 -19.76 7.42
N GLN A 300 -36.86 -18.66 7.88
CA GLN A 300 -37.04 -17.33 7.27
C GLN A 300 -36.18 -17.13 6.01
N VAL A 301 -36.64 -16.19 5.17
CA VAL A 301 -35.96 -15.74 3.95
C VAL A 301 -35.66 -14.24 4.07
N SER A 302 -34.52 -13.79 3.55
CA SER A 302 -34.14 -12.37 3.53
C SER A 302 -34.90 -11.56 2.49
N GLU A 303 -34.88 -10.23 2.65
CA GLU A 303 -34.98 -9.31 1.52
C GLU A 303 -33.81 -9.49 0.54
N VAL A 304 -33.83 -8.81 -0.60
CA VAL A 304 -32.70 -8.82 -1.55
C VAL A 304 -31.49 -8.10 -0.94
N VAL A 305 -30.40 -8.84 -0.72
CA VAL A 305 -29.13 -8.35 -0.14
C VAL A 305 -28.13 -8.04 -1.25
N GLU A 306 -27.55 -6.83 -1.30
CA GLU A 306 -26.41 -6.54 -2.20
C GLU A 306 -25.09 -6.99 -1.56
N SER A 307 -24.18 -7.52 -2.37
CA SER A 307 -22.78 -7.78 -1.99
C SER A 307 -21.84 -7.54 -3.20
N PRO A 308 -20.51 -7.62 -3.02
CA PRO A 308 -19.54 -7.48 -4.11
C PRO A 308 -19.71 -8.47 -5.27
N PHE A 309 -20.38 -9.60 -5.03
CA PHE A 309 -20.66 -10.64 -6.04
C PHE A 309 -21.96 -10.37 -6.82
N GLY A 310 -22.93 -9.69 -6.20
CA GLY A 310 -24.23 -9.40 -6.79
C GLY A 310 -25.36 -9.36 -5.76
N TYR A 311 -26.56 -9.73 -6.19
CA TYR A 311 -27.75 -9.74 -5.35
C TYR A 311 -28.06 -11.14 -4.83
N HIS A 312 -28.27 -11.25 -3.53
CA HIS A 312 -28.52 -12.50 -2.84
C HIS A 312 -29.93 -12.55 -2.25
N ILE A 313 -30.53 -13.73 -2.30
CA ILE A 313 -31.68 -14.10 -1.46
C ILE A 313 -31.21 -15.24 -0.57
N ILE A 314 -31.40 -15.12 0.75
CA ILE A 314 -30.85 -16.03 1.75
C ILE A 314 -31.99 -16.70 2.51
N LYS A 315 -31.95 -18.03 2.67
CA LYS A 315 -32.91 -18.79 3.49
C LYS A 315 -32.16 -19.57 4.57
N VAL A 316 -32.37 -19.21 5.84
CA VAL A 316 -31.78 -19.95 6.97
C VAL A 316 -32.64 -21.16 7.29
N MET A 317 -32.05 -22.36 7.31
CA MET A 317 -32.74 -23.58 7.74
C MET A 317 -32.55 -23.82 9.23
N GLU A 318 -31.33 -23.62 9.75
CA GLU A 318 -30.94 -24.02 11.10
C GLU A 318 -29.94 -23.02 11.70
N ARG A 319 -29.90 -22.91 13.03
CA ARG A 319 -28.94 -22.08 13.79
C ARG A 319 -28.41 -22.90 14.97
N ARG A 320 -27.12 -22.81 15.28
CA ARG A 320 -26.48 -23.51 16.42
C ARG A 320 -25.37 -22.68 17.05
N THR A 321 -24.90 -23.12 18.20
CA THR A 321 -23.67 -22.61 18.83
C THR A 321 -22.81 -23.80 19.21
N GLU A 322 -21.60 -23.86 18.67
CA GLU A 322 -20.60 -24.91 18.93
C GLU A 322 -19.29 -24.25 19.34
N ASN A 323 -18.33 -25.01 19.89
CA ASN A 323 -17.01 -24.44 20.19
C ASN A 323 -16.18 -24.38 18.89
N GLY A 324 -15.75 -23.17 18.51
CA GLY A 324 -14.88 -22.93 17.37
C GLY A 324 -13.46 -23.49 17.58
N ALA A 325 -12.60 -23.34 16.58
CA ALA A 325 -11.25 -23.90 16.57
C ALA A 325 -10.32 -23.37 17.69
N ASP A 326 -10.67 -22.26 18.33
CA ASP A 326 -9.98 -21.67 19.48
C ASP A 326 -10.59 -22.07 20.84
N GLY A 327 -11.63 -22.92 20.84
CA GLY A 327 -12.34 -23.38 22.02
C GLY A 327 -13.43 -22.43 22.55
N LYS A 328 -13.69 -21.28 21.92
CA LYS A 328 -14.77 -20.36 22.32
C LYS A 328 -16.10 -20.73 21.66
N PRO A 329 -17.26 -20.41 22.26
CA PRO A 329 -18.56 -20.55 21.60
C PRO A 329 -18.66 -19.66 20.36
N GLU A 330 -18.93 -20.28 19.22
CA GLU A 330 -19.12 -19.67 17.90
C GLU A 330 -20.56 -19.88 17.44
N GLU A 331 -21.25 -18.80 17.08
CA GLU A 331 -22.58 -18.86 16.46
C GLU A 331 -22.44 -19.28 14.99
N GLN A 332 -23.18 -20.31 14.58
CA GLN A 332 -23.20 -20.80 13.20
C GLN A 332 -24.63 -20.93 12.68
N VAL A 333 -24.82 -20.66 11.39
CA VAL A 333 -26.08 -20.88 10.69
C VAL A 333 -25.89 -21.86 9.54
N ARG A 334 -26.95 -22.60 9.21
CA ARG A 334 -27.08 -23.33 7.93
C ARG A 334 -28.07 -22.59 7.06
N ALA A 335 -27.64 -22.21 5.86
CA ALA A 335 -28.48 -21.47 4.93
C ALA A 335 -28.30 -21.94 3.48
N SER A 336 -29.37 -21.87 2.71
CA SER A 336 -29.31 -21.87 1.25
C SER A 336 -29.32 -20.42 0.74
N HIS A 337 -28.77 -20.18 -0.45
CA HIS A 337 -28.90 -18.88 -1.12
C HIS A 337 -29.22 -18.99 -2.62
N ILE A 338 -29.64 -17.87 -3.20
CA ILE A 338 -29.67 -17.64 -4.65
C ILE A 338 -28.81 -16.41 -4.91
N LEU A 339 -27.72 -16.55 -5.68
CA LEU A 339 -26.88 -15.45 -6.15
C LEU A 339 -27.27 -15.08 -7.57
N ILE A 340 -27.70 -13.83 -7.78
CA ILE A 340 -27.87 -13.25 -9.11
C ILE A 340 -26.73 -12.24 -9.33
N PRO A 341 -25.79 -12.51 -10.24
CA PRO A 341 -24.56 -11.74 -10.36
C PRO A 341 -24.85 -10.34 -10.89
N ALA A 342 -24.21 -9.35 -10.25
CA ALA A 342 -24.24 -7.94 -10.67
C ALA A 342 -22.84 -7.34 -10.81
N ALA A 343 -21.78 -8.07 -10.44
CA ALA A 343 -20.40 -7.64 -10.63
C ALA A 343 -20.09 -7.40 -12.12
N SER A 344 -19.20 -6.43 -12.37
CA SER A 344 -18.63 -6.19 -13.70
C SER A 344 -17.70 -7.33 -14.12
N GLU A 345 -17.29 -7.32 -15.39
CA GLU A 345 -16.18 -8.17 -15.83
C GLU A 345 -14.91 -7.91 -15.00
N PRO A 346 -14.01 -8.90 -14.81
CA PRO A 346 -12.81 -8.74 -14.01
C PRO A 346 -11.99 -7.52 -14.44
N ASN A 347 -11.58 -6.69 -13.47
CA ASN A 347 -10.89 -5.44 -13.73
C ASN A 347 -9.68 -5.67 -14.68
N PRO A 348 -9.65 -5.09 -15.89
CA PRO A 348 -8.60 -5.41 -16.87
C PRO A 348 -7.20 -4.94 -16.44
N ALA A 349 -7.10 -4.02 -15.47
CA ALA A 349 -5.83 -3.63 -14.86
C ALA A 349 -5.40 -4.54 -13.69
N ASN A 350 -6.32 -5.32 -13.11
CA ASN A 350 -6.02 -6.37 -12.14
C ASN A 350 -7.08 -7.49 -12.19
N PRO A 351 -6.92 -8.51 -13.06
CA PRO A 351 -7.88 -9.62 -13.17
C PRO A 351 -7.95 -10.52 -11.91
N PHE A 352 -7.08 -10.31 -10.93
CA PHE A 352 -7.08 -10.99 -9.64
C PHE A 352 -7.65 -10.14 -8.50
N ALA A 353 -8.19 -8.94 -8.80
CA ALA A 353 -8.97 -8.18 -7.83
C ALA A 353 -10.23 -8.97 -7.42
N PRO A 354 -10.68 -8.89 -6.15
CA PRO A 354 -12.01 -9.35 -5.78
C PRO A 354 -13.08 -8.69 -6.68
N PRO A 355 -14.16 -9.38 -7.04
CA PRO A 355 -15.30 -8.75 -7.70
C PRO A 355 -15.86 -7.64 -6.82
N GLN A 356 -16.33 -6.57 -7.45
CA GLN A 356 -16.88 -5.37 -6.81
C GLN A 356 -18.30 -5.15 -7.32
N SER A 357 -19.23 -4.75 -6.44
CA SER A 357 -20.56 -4.32 -6.89
C SER A 357 -20.43 -3.04 -7.73
N PRO A 358 -21.36 -2.77 -8.67
CA PRO A 358 -21.37 -1.51 -9.41
C PRO A 358 -21.42 -0.26 -8.52
N ARG A 359 -22.02 -0.35 -7.32
CA ARG A 359 -21.98 0.71 -6.30
C ARG A 359 -20.57 0.93 -5.74
N GLN A 360 -19.81 -0.13 -5.50
CA GLN A 360 -18.42 -0.05 -5.05
C GLN A 360 -17.49 0.52 -6.13
N GLN A 361 -17.68 0.11 -7.39
CA GLN A 361 -16.93 0.67 -8.53
C GLN A 361 -17.22 2.16 -8.73
N ALA A 362 -18.49 2.58 -8.57
CA ALA A 362 -18.89 3.98 -8.59
C ALA A 362 -18.30 4.77 -7.41
N GLN A 363 -18.25 4.18 -6.21
CA GLN A 363 -17.57 4.77 -5.04
C GLN A 363 -16.08 4.99 -5.31
N GLU A 364 -15.34 3.97 -5.75
CA GLU A 364 -13.90 4.10 -6.03
C GLU A 364 -13.62 5.11 -7.15
N ALA A 365 -14.49 5.19 -8.17
CA ALA A 365 -14.38 6.20 -9.21
C ALA A 365 -14.59 7.63 -8.67
N VAL A 366 -15.61 7.85 -7.84
CA VAL A 366 -15.87 9.13 -7.17
C VAL A 366 -14.73 9.54 -6.25
N GLU A 367 -14.21 8.63 -5.43
CA GLU A 367 -13.10 8.90 -4.51
C GLU A 367 -11.82 9.27 -5.28
N LYS A 368 -11.54 8.57 -6.40
CA LYS A 368 -10.43 8.85 -7.31
C LYS A 368 -10.58 10.17 -8.08
N GLU A 369 -11.79 10.55 -8.48
CA GLU A 369 -12.07 11.87 -9.05
C GLU A 369 -11.84 12.99 -8.02
N LYS A 370 -12.29 12.78 -6.77
CA LYS A 370 -12.09 13.71 -5.65
C LYS A 370 -10.61 13.84 -5.30
N GLU A 371 -9.86 12.73 -5.24
CA GLU A 371 -8.41 12.71 -5.02
C GLU A 371 -7.67 13.48 -6.11
N LYS A 372 -7.90 13.12 -7.39
CA LYS A 372 -7.27 13.78 -8.53
C LYS A 372 -7.55 15.29 -8.52
N LYS A 373 -8.80 15.70 -8.33
CA LYS A 373 -9.21 17.10 -8.26
C LYS A 373 -8.52 17.84 -7.12
N LEU A 374 -8.42 17.23 -5.95
CA LEU A 374 -7.73 17.80 -4.79
C LEU A 374 -6.22 17.96 -5.05
N LEU A 375 -5.58 16.98 -5.67
CA LEU A 375 -4.14 17.00 -5.98
C LEU A 375 -3.79 18.07 -7.02
N ASP A 376 -4.63 18.18 -8.06
CA ASP A 376 -4.62 19.25 -9.06
C ASP A 376 -4.66 20.63 -8.38
N ASP A 377 -5.60 20.81 -7.44
CA ASP A 377 -5.84 22.05 -6.71
C ASP A 377 -4.71 22.40 -5.75
N ILE A 378 -4.19 21.42 -5.00
CA ILE A 378 -3.02 21.56 -4.12
C ILE A 378 -1.79 21.98 -4.94
N THR A 379 -1.56 21.34 -6.09
CA THR A 379 -0.42 21.63 -6.96
C THR A 379 -0.51 23.05 -7.54
N LYS A 380 -1.70 23.49 -7.97
CA LYS A 380 -1.96 24.88 -8.42
C LYS A 380 -1.75 25.90 -7.30
N ARG A 381 -2.17 25.61 -6.06
CA ARG A 381 -2.08 26.53 -4.92
C ARG A 381 -0.65 26.69 -4.38
N ASN A 382 0.13 25.61 -4.30
CA ASN A 382 1.43 25.61 -3.61
C ASN A 382 2.64 26.06 -4.46
N ARG A 383 2.46 26.27 -5.78
CA ARG A 383 3.50 26.82 -6.69
C ARG A 383 4.84 26.08 -6.59
N VAL A 384 4.78 24.76 -6.76
CA VAL A 384 5.97 23.90 -6.86
C VAL A 384 6.40 23.81 -8.33
N GLU A 385 7.70 24.03 -8.58
CA GLU A 385 8.32 23.98 -9.90
C GLU A 385 9.34 22.84 -9.93
N VAL A 386 9.27 21.97 -10.93
CA VAL A 386 10.18 20.83 -11.07
C VAL A 386 10.59 20.70 -12.52
N ALA A 387 11.89 20.65 -12.79
CA ALA A 387 12.41 20.47 -14.13
C ALA A 387 12.09 19.09 -14.71
N GLU A 388 11.41 19.05 -15.85
CA GLU A 388 11.19 17.84 -16.65
C GLU A 388 12.40 17.46 -17.52
N ASN A 389 13.23 18.46 -17.89
CA ASN A 389 14.31 18.35 -18.86
C ASN A 389 15.68 17.98 -18.26
N PHE A 390 15.67 17.12 -17.23
CA PHE A 390 16.89 16.63 -16.58
C PHE A 390 17.53 15.45 -17.32
N LYS A 391 18.82 15.23 -17.07
CA LYS A 391 19.58 14.08 -17.57
C LYS A 391 19.80 13.07 -16.45
N VAL A 392 19.80 11.79 -16.79
CA VAL A 392 20.05 10.70 -15.84
C VAL A 392 21.16 9.82 -16.39
N ALA A 393 22.22 9.63 -15.60
CA ALA A 393 23.27 8.68 -15.92
C ALA A 393 22.75 7.25 -15.70
N MET A 394 23.14 6.33 -16.60
CA MET A 394 22.94 4.90 -16.38
C MET A 394 23.53 4.47 -15.03
N PRO A 395 22.92 3.49 -14.32
CA PRO A 395 23.58 2.88 -13.18
C PRO A 395 24.87 2.18 -13.65
N GLU A 396 25.92 2.23 -12.83
CA GLU A 396 27.13 1.45 -13.06
C GLU A 396 26.81 -0.05 -13.00
N THR A 397 27.11 -0.79 -14.06
CA THR A 397 26.94 -2.24 -14.09
C THR A 397 27.93 -2.88 -13.12
N PRO A 398 27.48 -3.69 -12.13
CA PRO A 398 28.40 -4.43 -11.27
C PRO A 398 29.32 -5.33 -12.11
N ALA A 399 30.63 -5.29 -11.85
CA ALA A 399 31.60 -6.06 -12.61
C ALA A 399 31.32 -7.57 -12.48
N GLY A 400 30.78 -8.16 -13.56
CA GLY A 400 30.34 -9.56 -13.61
C GLY A 400 28.88 -9.74 -14.04
N MET A 401 28.02 -8.73 -13.91
CA MET A 401 26.68 -8.75 -14.53
C MET A 401 26.79 -8.44 -16.01
N MET A 402 26.39 -9.39 -16.88
CA MET A 402 26.09 -9.06 -18.28
C MET A 402 24.90 -8.10 -18.35
N PRO A 403 24.88 -7.16 -19.32
CA PRO A 403 23.69 -6.33 -19.55
C PRO A 403 22.50 -7.21 -19.95
N PRO A 404 21.26 -6.82 -19.60
CA PRO A 404 20.08 -7.49 -20.12
C PRO A 404 20.07 -7.38 -21.65
N VAL A 405 19.92 -8.51 -22.34
CA VAL A 405 19.92 -8.56 -23.81
C VAL A 405 18.73 -7.74 -24.32
N SER A 406 19.01 -6.68 -25.08
CA SER A 406 17.99 -5.89 -25.77
C SER A 406 17.13 -6.81 -26.64
N ARG A 407 15.84 -6.96 -26.29
CA ARG A 407 14.90 -7.79 -27.06
C ARG A 407 14.30 -7.02 -28.24
N GLU A 408 15.17 -6.39 -29.01
CA GLU A 408 14.83 -5.77 -30.29
C GLU A 408 14.64 -6.85 -31.35
N GLY A 409 13.58 -6.75 -32.16
CA GLY A 409 13.43 -7.56 -33.37
C GLY A 409 12.99 -9.01 -33.17
N ALA A 410 11.92 -9.27 -32.40
CA ALA A 410 11.07 -10.44 -32.66
C ALA A 410 10.06 -10.07 -33.77
N PRO A 411 10.15 -10.61 -35.00
CA PRO A 411 9.20 -10.29 -36.07
C PRO A 411 7.84 -10.93 -35.78
N HIS A 412 6.75 -10.26 -36.19
CA HIS A 412 5.45 -10.89 -36.27
C HIS A 412 5.49 -12.01 -37.34
N THR A 413 5.21 -13.24 -36.91
CA THR A 413 4.72 -14.30 -37.80
C THR A 413 3.23 -14.49 -37.53
N SER A 414 2.41 -14.28 -38.54
CA SER A 414 0.95 -14.48 -38.48
C SER A 414 0.58 -15.95 -38.30
N ASP A 415 -0.68 -16.19 -37.96
CA ASP A 415 -1.30 -17.50 -38.09
C ASP A 415 -1.15 -18.04 -39.51
N ASP A 416 -0.73 -19.29 -39.63
CA ASP A 416 -1.11 -20.18 -40.74
C ASP A 416 -0.85 -21.63 -40.33
N VAL A 417 -1.90 -22.46 -40.27
CA VAL A 417 -1.80 -23.89 -39.96
C VAL A 417 -2.30 -24.69 -41.15
N PRO A 418 -1.38 -25.41 -41.84
CA PRO A 418 -1.79 -26.58 -42.60
C PRO A 418 -0.84 -27.77 -42.45
N GLY A 419 -1.38 -28.97 -42.66
CA GLY A 419 -0.62 -30.12 -43.17
C GLY A 419 -0.22 -31.18 -42.15
N GLN A 420 -0.89 -32.33 -42.23
CA GLN A 420 -0.36 -33.60 -41.73
C GLN A 420 0.73 -34.10 -42.69
N GLU A 421 1.77 -34.75 -42.16
CA GLU A 421 2.20 -36.06 -42.67
C GLU A 421 2.94 -36.84 -41.57
N ALA A 422 3.15 -38.15 -41.76
CA ALA A 422 3.37 -39.07 -40.64
C ALA A 422 4.46 -40.12 -40.86
N ALA A 423 5.06 -40.53 -39.73
CA ALA A 423 5.83 -41.78 -39.56
C ALA A 423 7.18 -41.87 -40.31
N PRO A 424 8.04 -42.89 -40.06
CA PRO A 424 7.92 -43.98 -39.09
C PRO A 424 9.02 -44.03 -38.00
N ALA A 425 8.90 -44.98 -37.08
CA ALA A 425 9.83 -45.20 -35.98
C ALA A 425 11.13 -45.94 -36.41
N GLY A 426 12.23 -45.62 -35.72
CA GLY A 426 13.44 -46.46 -35.62
C GLY A 426 13.55 -47.05 -34.22
N ASN A 427 14.06 -48.27 -34.09
CA ASN A 427 13.99 -49.08 -32.86
C ASN A 427 15.38 -49.58 -32.40
N ALA A 428 15.44 -50.16 -31.20
CA ALA A 428 16.54 -50.89 -30.55
C ALA A 428 17.70 -50.07 -29.91
N GLU A 429 17.70 -50.01 -28.57
CA GLU A 429 18.47 -50.90 -27.66
C GLU A 429 19.94 -51.30 -27.98
N PRO A 430 20.72 -51.79 -26.98
CA PRO A 430 20.78 -51.36 -25.57
C PRO A 430 22.21 -51.36 -24.97
N LYS A 431 22.40 -50.70 -23.81
CA LYS A 431 23.17 -51.24 -22.67
C LYS A 431 23.01 -50.43 -21.38
#